data_AF-A0A3Q3ANG0-F1
#
_entry.id   AF-A0A3Q3ANG0-F1
#
_cell.length_a   1.000
_cell.length_b   1.000
_cell.length_c   1.000
_cell.angle_alpha   90.00
_cell.angle_beta   90.00
_cell.angle_gamma   90.00
#
_symmetry.space_group_name_H-M   'P 1'
#
loop_
_entity.id
_entity.type
_entity.pdbx_description
1 polymer ?
#
loop_
_entity_poly.entity_id
_entity_poly.type
_entity_poly.pdbx_seq_one_letter_code
_entity_poly.pdbx_strand_id
1 'polypeptide(L)'
;DILSCIDTSEPELLCILGTGDLGRSLGERLLQSGFRVTLGFRYNTLLSTGVTSHEAAAQSANIIFVCVHREHYEFLATMRNHLQGKFCVSSRLVPKAAVVKGLNTLSAWALQNGLLAGKQVYLCGDSAEAKQAVAQMATKLGLSVLDKGSLSAARELEDFPLKLFPEWRLPLSVALGLTAFFFFYLLIRDVIYAYVEKKDEISYRIMVSLANKVFPIVALIMLSLCYLPGAIAAFLQLYRGTKYSRFPNWLDRWMVSRKQMGLVALGFAFLHVTYTFIIPIRYAVRHKLISRVVDEVEPYPLQCFFNLV
;
A
#
# COMPACT_ATOMS: atom_id res chain seq x y z
N ASP A 1 -18.07 -31.03 37.63
CA ASP A 1 -17.24 -29.83 37.84
C ASP A 1 -16.60 -29.28 36.56
N ILE A 2 -17.41 -28.87 35.57
CA ILE A 2 -16.95 -28.17 34.35
C ILE A 2 -17.76 -26.88 34.13
N LEU A 3 -18.15 -26.19 35.21
CA LEU A 3 -18.94 -24.94 35.15
C LEU A 3 -18.37 -23.82 36.03
N SER A 4 -17.17 -23.97 36.58
CA SER A 4 -16.52 -22.96 37.40
C SER A 4 -15.36 -22.30 36.63
N CYS A 5 -15.67 -21.42 35.68
CA CYS A 5 -14.79 -20.36 35.16
C CYS A 5 -15.57 -19.47 34.17
N ILE A 6 -16.75 -18.98 34.57
CA ILE A 6 -17.26 -17.76 33.96
C ILE A 6 -16.62 -16.63 34.77
N ASP A 7 -15.65 -15.95 34.16
CA ASP A 7 -15.03 -14.75 34.70
C ASP A 7 -16.14 -13.71 34.96
N THR A 8 -16.56 -13.58 36.22
CA THR A 8 -17.54 -12.60 36.70
C THR A 8 -16.89 -11.25 36.96
N SER A 9 -15.96 -10.82 36.10
CA SER A 9 -15.55 -9.42 36.07
C SER A 9 -16.63 -8.62 35.34
N GLU A 10 -17.11 -7.53 35.95
CA GLU A 10 -18.01 -6.62 35.25
C GLU A 10 -17.40 -6.21 33.90
N PRO A 11 -18.18 -6.17 32.81
CA PRO A 11 -17.63 -5.86 31.50
C PRO A 11 -16.98 -4.47 31.51
N GLU A 12 -15.72 -4.43 31.11
CA GLU A 12 -14.88 -3.22 31.15
C GLU A 12 -15.57 -2.05 30.45
N LEU A 13 -15.74 -0.95 31.19
CA LEU A 13 -16.38 0.26 30.68
C LEU A 13 -15.36 1.13 29.92
N LEU A 14 -15.64 1.35 28.65
CA LEU A 14 -14.83 2.16 27.74
C LEU A 14 -15.54 3.48 27.43
N CYS A 15 -14.80 4.58 27.39
CA CYS A 15 -15.33 5.88 27.00
C CYS A 15 -14.91 6.24 25.58
N ILE A 16 -15.84 6.79 24.78
CA ILE A 16 -15.52 7.39 23.49
C ILE A 16 -15.94 8.85 23.50
N LEU A 17 -14.96 9.74 23.34
CA LEU A 17 -15.19 11.16 23.16
C LEU A 17 -15.34 11.46 21.66
N GLY A 18 -16.50 11.98 21.27
CA GLY A 18 -16.82 12.29 19.88
C GLY A 18 -17.74 11.25 19.24
N THR A 19 -18.87 11.73 18.72
CA THR A 19 -19.95 10.93 18.12
C THR A 19 -20.01 11.06 16.60
N GLY A 20 -18.88 11.40 15.96
CA GLY A 20 -18.74 11.32 14.51
C GLY A 20 -18.72 9.86 14.03
N ASP A 21 -18.59 9.65 12.72
CA ASP A 21 -18.67 8.33 12.10
C ASP A 21 -17.73 7.31 12.75
N LEU A 22 -16.45 7.67 12.94
CA LEU A 22 -15.47 6.80 13.61
C LEU A 22 -15.89 6.43 15.03
N GLY A 23 -16.37 7.40 15.81
CA GLY A 23 -16.77 7.18 17.20
C GLY A 23 -17.99 6.27 17.32
N ARG A 24 -18.99 6.45 16.44
CA ARG A 24 -20.16 5.57 16.38
C ARG A 24 -19.78 4.16 15.94
N SER A 25 -19.03 4.03 14.85
CA SER A 25 -18.59 2.73 14.33
C SER A 25 -17.74 1.95 15.34
N LEU A 26 -16.84 2.64 16.06
CA LEU A 26 -16.04 2.04 17.13
C LEU A 26 -16.92 1.62 18.30
N GLY A 27 -17.86 2.46 18.72
CA GLY A 27 -18.79 2.15 19.81
C GLY A 27 -19.66 0.95 19.52
N GLU A 28 -20.28 0.89 18.35
CA GLU A 28 -21.07 -0.26 17.89
C GLU A 28 -20.24 -1.54 17.88
N ARG A 29 -19.00 -1.47 17.38
CA ARG A 29 -18.11 -2.64 17.32
C ARG A 29 -17.67 -3.14 18.69
N LEU A 30 -17.40 -2.22 19.62
CA LEU A 30 -17.06 -2.55 21.01
C LEU A 30 -18.24 -3.21 21.72
N LEU A 31 -19.46 -2.68 21.55
CA LEU A 31 -20.68 -3.27 22.09
C LEU A 31 -20.92 -4.70 21.56
N GLN A 32 -20.77 -4.91 20.25
CA GLN A 32 -20.86 -6.24 19.63
C GLN A 32 -19.81 -7.23 20.16
N SER A 33 -18.67 -6.73 20.66
CA SER A 33 -17.58 -7.55 21.18
C SER A 33 -17.68 -7.77 22.71
N GLY A 34 -18.79 -7.37 23.33
CA GLY A 34 -19.08 -7.61 24.75
C GLY A 34 -18.56 -6.53 25.71
N PHE A 35 -18.05 -5.39 25.21
CA PHE A 35 -17.65 -4.27 26.06
C PHE A 35 -18.84 -3.38 26.43
N ARG A 36 -18.77 -2.72 27.58
CA ARG A 36 -19.68 -1.60 27.89
C ARG A 36 -19.07 -0.31 27.35
N VAL A 37 -19.86 0.52 26.68
CA VAL A 37 -19.39 1.76 26.07
C VAL A 37 -20.23 2.93 26.58
N THR A 38 -19.56 4.01 26.98
CA THR A 38 -20.19 5.31 27.24
C THR A 38 -19.69 6.33 26.21
N LEU A 39 -20.64 6.98 25.53
CA LEU A 39 -20.33 8.02 24.56
C LEU A 39 -20.38 9.38 25.24
N GLY A 40 -19.29 10.14 25.16
CA GLY A 40 -19.24 11.51 25.62
C GLY A 40 -19.70 12.48 24.52
N PHE A 41 -20.54 13.45 24.90
CA PHE A 41 -21.13 14.41 23.98
C PHE A 41 -20.92 15.89 24.40
N ARG A 42 -20.95 16.83 23.44
CA ARG A 42 -20.77 18.29 23.63
C ARG A 42 -22.03 19.06 24.08
N TYR A 43 -23.21 18.71 23.56
CA TYR A 43 -24.52 19.31 23.88
C TYR A 43 -25.52 18.30 24.44
N ASN A 44 -26.36 18.69 25.39
CA ASN A 44 -27.32 17.78 26.02
C ASN A 44 -28.47 17.41 25.05
N THR A 45 -28.27 16.46 24.15
CA THR A 45 -29.31 15.96 23.24
C THR A 45 -29.80 14.58 23.67
N LEU A 46 -31.13 14.46 23.79
CA LEU A 46 -31.97 13.37 24.28
C LEU A 46 -31.91 12.05 23.47
N LEU A 47 -30.73 11.61 23.02
CA LEU A 47 -30.63 10.47 22.11
C LEU A 47 -29.76 9.34 22.69
N SER A 48 -30.44 8.22 22.95
CA SER A 48 -29.93 6.87 23.22
C SER A 48 -29.39 6.60 24.64
N THR A 49 -29.75 5.43 25.18
CA THR A 49 -29.17 4.87 26.40
C THR A 49 -27.64 4.79 26.28
N GLY A 50 -26.89 5.37 27.24
CA GLY A 50 -25.42 5.29 27.29
C GLY A 50 -24.66 6.53 26.80
N VAL A 51 -25.34 7.64 26.50
CA VAL A 51 -24.73 8.94 26.18
C VAL A 51 -24.72 9.84 27.40
N THR A 52 -23.58 10.45 27.73
CA THR A 52 -23.44 11.38 28.87
C THR A 52 -22.56 12.59 28.49
N SER A 53 -22.43 13.55 29.41
CA SER A 53 -21.49 14.66 29.23
C SER A 53 -20.05 14.13 29.12
N HIS A 54 -19.16 14.85 28.42
CA HIS A 54 -17.76 14.44 28.30
C HIS A 54 -17.09 14.18 29.66
N GLU A 55 -17.42 14.99 30.68
CA GLU A 55 -16.85 14.88 32.02
C GLU A 55 -17.32 13.62 32.73
N ALA A 56 -18.62 13.34 32.73
CA ALA A 56 -19.18 12.14 33.35
C ALA A 56 -18.65 10.86 32.66
N ALA A 57 -18.58 10.87 31.33
CA ALA A 57 -18.06 9.75 30.55
C ALA A 57 -16.57 9.47 30.83
N ALA A 58 -15.76 10.52 30.98
CA ALA A 58 -14.33 10.38 31.27
C ALA A 58 -14.06 9.87 32.68
N GLN A 59 -14.90 10.22 33.66
CA GLN A 59 -14.76 9.72 35.03
C GLN A 59 -15.05 8.22 35.13
N SER A 60 -16.04 7.73 34.38
CA SER A 60 -16.54 6.36 34.51
C SER A 60 -15.65 5.27 33.88
N ALA A 61 -14.76 5.62 32.95
CA ALA A 61 -13.93 4.66 32.22
C ALA A 61 -12.44 4.86 32.48
N ASN A 62 -11.64 3.78 32.39
CA ASN A 62 -10.17 3.87 32.47
C ASN A 62 -9.52 4.05 31.10
N ILE A 63 -10.13 3.50 30.04
CA ILE A 63 -9.70 3.68 28.65
C ILE A 63 -10.66 4.65 27.96
N ILE A 64 -10.08 5.68 27.34
CA ILE A 64 -10.81 6.78 26.70
C ILE A 64 -10.32 6.94 25.26
N PHE A 65 -11.20 6.75 24.29
CA PHE A 65 -10.92 7.00 22.88
C PHE A 65 -11.25 8.44 22.52
N VAL A 66 -10.29 9.16 21.96
CA VAL A 66 -10.49 10.53 21.49
C VAL A 66 -10.77 10.53 19.98
N CYS A 67 -12.04 10.30 19.62
CA CYS A 67 -12.53 10.25 18.25
C CYS A 67 -12.95 11.64 17.74
N VAL A 68 -12.09 12.63 17.96
CA VAL A 68 -12.31 14.03 17.56
C VAL A 68 -11.17 14.49 16.66
N HIS A 69 -11.46 15.37 15.70
CA HIS A 69 -10.42 16.00 14.89
C HIS A 69 -9.54 16.93 15.73
N ARG A 70 -8.25 17.01 15.37
CA ARG A 70 -7.23 17.80 16.07
C ARG A 70 -7.63 19.25 16.33
N GLU A 71 -8.36 19.88 15.42
CA GLU A 71 -8.81 21.28 15.53
C GLU A 71 -9.73 21.52 16.72
N HIS A 72 -10.41 20.47 17.21
CA HIS A 72 -11.35 20.57 18.30
C HIS A 72 -10.78 20.01 19.61
N TYR A 73 -9.46 19.97 19.82
CA TYR A 73 -8.87 19.43 21.06
C TYR A 73 -8.91 20.40 22.24
N GLU A 74 -9.38 21.63 22.05
CA GLU A 74 -9.42 22.66 23.11
C GLU A 74 -10.20 22.20 24.35
N PHE A 75 -11.31 21.47 24.19
CA PHE A 75 -12.09 20.95 25.32
C PHE A 75 -11.33 19.91 26.17
N LEU A 76 -10.29 19.25 25.64
CA LEU A 76 -9.48 18.33 26.45
C LEU A 76 -8.71 19.10 27.54
N ALA A 77 -8.43 20.39 27.33
CA ALA A 77 -7.78 21.22 28.32
C ALA A 77 -8.66 21.50 29.54
N THR A 78 -9.99 21.59 29.37
CA THR A 78 -10.93 21.79 30.49
C THR A 78 -11.12 20.51 31.31
N MET A 79 -10.88 19.34 30.71
CA MET A 79 -11.07 18.03 31.36
C MET A 79 -9.79 17.41 31.93
N ARG A 80 -8.68 18.15 31.99
CA ARG A 80 -7.36 17.61 32.43
C ARG A 80 -7.40 16.84 33.75
N ASN A 81 -8.18 17.32 34.72
CA ASN A 81 -8.29 16.68 36.03
C ASN A 81 -9.05 15.35 35.94
N HIS A 82 -10.05 15.26 35.07
CA HIS A 82 -10.83 14.04 34.84
C HIS A 82 -10.06 12.97 34.04
N LEU A 83 -9.10 13.41 33.23
CA LEU A 83 -8.24 12.54 32.41
C LEU A 83 -6.97 12.09 33.14
N GLN A 84 -6.73 12.58 34.35
CA GLN A 84 -5.52 12.26 35.11
C GLN A 84 -5.45 10.77 35.45
N GLY A 85 -4.35 10.12 35.07
CA GLY A 85 -4.15 8.68 35.31
C GLY A 85 -4.98 7.76 34.40
N LYS A 86 -5.71 8.31 33.41
CA LYS A 86 -6.48 7.54 32.43
C LYS A 86 -5.63 7.16 31.22
N PHE A 87 -6.06 6.11 30.51
CA PHE A 87 -5.44 5.65 29.28
C PHE A 87 -6.16 6.26 28.08
N CYS A 88 -5.52 7.22 27.41
CA CYS A 88 -6.12 7.92 26.28
C CYS A 88 -5.60 7.39 24.94
N VAL A 89 -6.49 6.85 24.12
CA VAL A 89 -6.20 6.52 22.72
C VAL A 89 -6.40 7.77 21.88
N SER A 90 -5.31 8.44 21.52
CA SER A 90 -5.35 9.78 20.92
C SER A 90 -4.25 10.01 19.89
N SER A 91 -4.47 11.02 19.03
CA SER A 91 -3.47 11.52 18.09
C SER A 91 -2.43 12.45 18.72
N ARG A 92 -2.67 12.92 19.96
CA ARG A 92 -1.76 13.85 20.64
C ARG A 92 -1.65 13.57 22.13
N LEU A 93 -0.60 14.14 22.71
CA LEU A 93 -0.43 14.27 24.15
C LEU A 93 -1.67 14.90 24.79
N VAL A 94 -2.25 14.19 25.73
CA VAL A 94 -3.30 14.65 26.62
C VAL A 94 -2.62 14.90 27.96
N PRO A 95 -2.62 16.14 28.49
CA PRO A 95 -1.89 16.44 29.73
C PRO A 95 -2.36 15.54 30.89
N LYS A 96 -1.41 14.98 31.64
CA LYS A 96 -1.62 14.11 32.81
C LYS A 96 -2.29 12.75 32.54
N ALA A 97 -2.49 12.37 31.28
CA ALA A 97 -2.98 11.05 30.88
C ALA A 97 -1.87 10.23 30.23
N ALA A 98 -1.95 8.90 30.35
CA ALA A 98 -1.08 8.01 29.60
C ALA A 98 -1.62 7.86 28.18
N VAL A 99 -0.90 8.38 27.19
CA VAL A 99 -1.35 8.38 25.80
C VAL A 99 -0.83 7.16 25.05
N VAL A 100 -1.74 6.52 24.32
CA VAL A 100 -1.46 5.46 23.36
C VAL A 100 -1.94 5.91 21.99
N LYS A 101 -1.06 5.88 20.99
CA LYS A 101 -1.44 6.07 19.59
C LYS A 101 -1.74 4.70 18.99
N GLY A 102 -2.92 4.53 18.41
CA GLY A 102 -3.27 3.32 17.68
C GLY A 102 -4.60 3.42 16.95
N LEU A 103 -4.97 2.35 16.26
CA LEU A 103 -6.22 2.18 15.50
C LEU A 103 -6.44 3.17 14.33
N ASN A 104 -5.50 4.06 14.05
CA ASN A 104 -5.61 5.05 12.98
C ASN A 104 -5.51 4.45 11.56
N THR A 105 -5.11 3.19 11.45
CA THR A 105 -5.12 2.43 10.18
C THR A 105 -6.49 1.81 9.88
N LEU A 106 -7.44 1.83 10.82
CA LEU A 106 -8.79 1.34 10.62
C LEU A 106 -9.71 2.47 10.14
N SER A 107 -10.51 2.19 9.11
CA SER A 107 -11.59 3.09 8.69
C SER A 107 -12.87 2.81 9.50
N ALA A 108 -13.74 3.82 9.63
CA ALA A 108 -15.06 3.67 10.26
C ALA A 108 -15.87 2.54 9.61
N TRP A 109 -15.86 2.46 8.28
CA TRP A 109 -16.51 1.38 7.53
C TRP A 109 -15.96 -0.02 7.87
N ALA A 110 -14.64 -0.15 8.04
CA ALA A 110 -14.03 -1.43 8.40
C ALA A 110 -14.41 -1.87 9.83
N LEU A 111 -14.69 -0.94 10.74
CA LEU A 111 -15.17 -1.24 12.10
C LEU A 111 -16.63 -1.73 12.10
N GLN A 112 -17.48 -1.15 11.23
CA GLN A 112 -18.89 -1.55 11.13
C GLN A 112 -19.11 -2.86 10.36
N ASN A 113 -18.50 -2.95 9.18
CA ASN A 113 -18.83 -3.98 8.19
C ASN A 113 -17.65 -4.90 7.88
N GLY A 114 -16.44 -4.56 8.34
CA GLY A 114 -15.24 -5.28 7.97
C GLY A 114 -15.00 -6.50 8.86
N LEU A 115 -14.51 -7.59 8.25
CA LEU A 115 -13.86 -8.66 9.00
C LEU A 115 -12.57 -8.09 9.62
N LEU A 116 -12.56 -7.94 10.95
CA LEU A 116 -11.41 -7.45 11.70
C LEU A 116 -10.39 -8.54 12.00
N ALA A 117 -10.80 -9.81 11.93
CA ALA A 117 -9.97 -10.97 12.24
C ALA A 117 -8.65 -10.92 11.46
N GLY A 118 -7.53 -10.85 12.20
CA GLY A 118 -6.18 -10.85 11.64
C GLY A 118 -5.75 -9.53 11.00
N LYS A 119 -6.56 -8.48 11.01
CA LYS A 119 -6.13 -7.15 10.54
C LYS A 119 -5.10 -6.58 11.50
N GLN A 120 -3.94 -6.22 10.96
CA GLN A 120 -2.86 -5.63 11.74
C GLN A 120 -3.14 -4.16 12.07
N VAL A 121 -3.00 -3.81 13.35
CA VAL A 121 -3.01 -2.43 13.84
C VAL A 121 -1.71 -2.14 14.56
N TYR A 122 -1.23 -0.92 14.39
CA TYR A 122 -0.02 -0.46 15.05
C TYR A 122 -0.38 0.30 16.32
N LEU A 123 0.46 0.15 17.33
CA LEU A 123 0.29 0.78 18.63
C LEU A 123 1.62 1.35 19.11
N CYS A 124 1.65 2.55 19.68
CA CYS A 124 2.82 3.07 20.39
C CYS A 124 2.41 3.98 21.56
N GLY A 125 3.31 4.16 22.52
CA GLY A 125 3.05 4.89 23.76
C GLY A 125 4.11 4.66 24.82
N ASP A 126 4.24 5.58 25.77
CA ASP A 126 5.32 5.58 26.76
C ASP A 126 5.00 4.77 28.03
N SER A 127 3.71 4.55 28.33
CA SER A 127 3.27 3.69 29.44
C SER A 127 3.04 2.27 28.94
N ALA A 128 3.81 1.31 29.48
CA ALA A 128 3.65 -0.11 29.16
C ALA A 128 2.25 -0.64 29.55
N GLU A 129 1.75 -0.22 30.71
CA GLU A 129 0.43 -0.58 31.24
C GLU A 129 -0.69 -0.12 30.30
N ALA A 130 -0.65 1.15 29.87
CA ALA A 130 -1.64 1.70 28.94
C ALA A 130 -1.58 0.98 27.58
N LYS A 131 -0.38 0.70 27.07
CA LYS A 131 -0.21 -0.04 25.82
C LYS A 131 -0.78 -1.45 25.91
N GLN A 132 -0.52 -2.15 27.01
CA GLN A 132 -1.01 -3.51 27.24
C GLN A 132 -2.54 -3.55 27.30
N ALA A 133 -3.16 -2.62 28.03
CA ALA A 133 -4.62 -2.53 28.12
C ALA A 133 -5.27 -2.30 26.74
N VAL A 134 -4.75 -1.33 25.96
CA VAL A 134 -5.25 -1.05 24.61
C VAL A 134 -4.98 -2.23 23.65
N ALA A 135 -3.84 -2.92 23.79
CA ALA A 135 -3.52 -4.09 22.97
C ALA A 135 -4.45 -5.27 23.26
N GLN A 136 -4.78 -5.53 24.54
CA GLN A 136 -5.73 -6.57 24.94
C GLN A 136 -7.13 -6.29 24.39
N MET A 137 -7.58 -5.04 24.50
CA MET A 137 -8.86 -4.60 23.92
C MET A 137 -8.89 -4.80 22.40
N ALA A 138 -7.86 -4.38 21.69
CA ALA A 138 -7.78 -4.54 20.23
C ALA A 138 -7.71 -6.03 19.82
N THR A 139 -7.03 -6.86 20.60
CA THR A 139 -7.01 -8.33 20.40
C THR A 139 -8.39 -8.95 20.59
N LYS A 140 -9.15 -8.51 21.61
CA LYS A 140 -10.56 -8.94 21.82
C LYS A 140 -11.47 -8.54 20.66
N LEU A 141 -11.18 -7.42 19.97
CA LEU A 141 -11.88 -7.02 18.74
C LEU A 141 -11.54 -7.90 17.51
N GLY A 142 -10.57 -8.82 17.65
CA GLY A 142 -10.06 -9.70 16.59
C GLY A 142 -8.86 -9.12 15.82
N LEU A 143 -8.31 -7.99 16.25
CA LEU A 143 -7.17 -7.33 15.58
C LEU A 143 -5.85 -7.98 15.99
N SER A 144 -4.86 -7.91 15.10
CA SER A 144 -3.47 -8.27 15.41
C SER A 144 -2.69 -7.00 15.77
N VAL A 145 -2.23 -6.88 17.02
CA VAL A 145 -1.57 -5.66 17.49
C VAL A 145 -0.06 -5.78 17.31
N LEU A 146 0.56 -4.77 16.70
CA LEU A 146 2.01 -4.63 16.63
C LEU A 146 2.47 -3.37 17.37
N ASP A 147 3.23 -3.55 18.44
CA ASP A 147 3.83 -2.45 19.21
C ASP A 147 5.03 -1.86 18.45
N LYS A 148 5.01 -0.53 18.27
CA LYS A 148 6.01 0.28 17.59
C LYS A 148 6.89 1.08 18.57
N GLY A 149 6.78 0.81 19.86
CA GLY A 149 7.64 1.37 20.91
C GLY A 149 7.01 2.56 21.61
N SER A 150 7.81 3.61 21.81
CA SER A 150 7.44 4.83 22.52
C SER A 150 6.57 5.75 21.65
N LEU A 151 6.04 6.81 22.26
CA LEU A 151 5.18 7.78 21.59
C LEU A 151 5.93 8.56 20.48
N SER A 152 7.27 8.53 20.43
CA SER A 152 8.05 9.12 19.34
C SER A 152 7.73 8.50 17.97
N ALA A 153 7.25 7.26 17.93
CA ALA A 153 6.81 6.60 16.70
C ALA A 153 5.44 7.11 16.19
N ALA A 154 4.68 7.89 16.98
CA ALA A 154 3.30 8.26 16.65
C ALA A 154 3.18 9.00 15.31
N ARG A 155 4.16 9.84 14.94
CA ARG A 155 4.18 10.54 13.65
C ARG A 155 4.30 9.58 12.47
N GLU A 156 5.10 8.52 12.60
CA GLU A 156 5.21 7.50 11.55
C GLU A 156 3.88 6.76 11.36
N LEU A 157 3.20 6.43 12.46
CA LEU A 157 1.87 5.82 12.43
C LEU A 157 0.84 6.74 11.77
N GLU A 158 0.87 8.05 12.03
CA GLU A 158 -0.03 9.04 11.42
C GLU A 158 0.17 9.16 9.91
N ASP A 159 1.41 9.12 9.46
CA ASP A 159 1.76 9.21 8.04
C ASP A 159 1.39 7.95 7.26
N PHE A 160 1.32 6.79 7.93
CA PHE A 160 1.13 5.49 7.29
C PHE A 160 -0.09 5.42 6.36
N PRO A 161 -1.33 5.75 6.81
CA PRO A 161 -2.51 5.70 5.93
C PRO A 161 -2.50 6.76 4.81
N LEU A 162 -1.69 7.82 4.93
CA LEU A 162 -1.63 8.91 3.94
C LEU A 162 -0.67 8.58 2.78
N LYS A 163 0.22 7.61 2.94
CA LYS A 163 1.25 7.26 1.96
C LYS A 163 0.74 6.21 0.97
N LEU A 164 0.35 6.64 -0.23
CA LEU A 164 0.06 5.74 -1.34
C LEU A 164 1.35 5.40 -2.12
N PHE A 165 1.81 4.14 -1.99
CA PHE A 165 2.97 3.57 -2.69
C PHE A 165 4.19 4.50 -2.80
N PRO A 166 4.73 5.05 -1.69
CA PRO A 166 5.79 6.06 -1.75
C PRO A 166 7.06 5.57 -2.43
N GLU A 167 7.44 4.31 -2.20
CA GLU A 167 8.66 3.69 -2.74
C GLU A 167 8.54 3.34 -4.24
N TRP A 168 7.33 3.35 -4.80
CA TRP A 168 7.08 3.00 -6.20
C TRP A 168 7.18 4.20 -7.14
N ARG A 169 7.10 5.43 -6.61
CA ARG A 169 7.06 6.65 -7.43
C ARG A 169 8.26 6.77 -8.36
N LEU A 170 9.47 6.56 -7.84
CA LEU A 170 10.71 6.65 -8.61
C LEU A 170 10.80 5.53 -9.67
N PRO A 171 10.71 4.23 -9.32
CA PRO A 171 10.70 3.14 -10.29
C PRO A 171 9.67 3.29 -11.40
N LEU A 172 8.42 3.66 -11.07
CA LEU A 172 7.36 3.84 -12.06
C LEU A 172 7.63 5.03 -12.98
N SER A 173 8.13 6.16 -12.44
CA SER A 173 8.48 7.33 -13.25
C SER A 173 9.60 7.02 -14.23
N VAL A 174 10.65 6.32 -13.78
CA VAL A 174 11.77 5.88 -14.63
C VAL A 174 11.27 4.92 -15.70
N ALA A 175 10.48 3.91 -15.34
CA ALA A 175 9.94 2.95 -16.29
C ALA A 175 9.01 3.60 -17.33
N LEU A 176 8.17 4.55 -16.92
CA LEU A 176 7.32 5.32 -17.84
C LEU A 176 8.16 6.14 -18.81
N GLY A 177 9.17 6.86 -18.31
CA GLY A 177 10.09 7.65 -19.14
C GLY A 177 10.84 6.79 -20.16
N LEU A 178 11.41 5.65 -19.73
CA LEU A 178 12.09 4.70 -20.62
C LEU A 178 11.13 4.11 -21.66
N THR A 179 9.93 3.70 -21.24
CA THR A 179 8.93 3.14 -22.14
C THR A 179 8.52 4.14 -23.20
N ALA A 180 8.23 5.39 -22.82
CA ALA A 180 7.87 6.46 -23.75
C ALA A 180 9.01 6.74 -24.73
N PHE A 181 10.24 6.88 -24.23
CA PHE A 181 11.42 7.13 -25.06
C PHE A 181 11.62 6.04 -26.12
N PHE A 182 11.67 4.77 -25.72
CA PHE A 182 11.87 3.67 -26.67
C PHE A 182 10.66 3.46 -27.56
N PHE A 183 9.44 3.71 -27.08
CA PHE A 183 8.23 3.66 -27.88
C PHE A 183 8.31 4.66 -29.04
N PHE A 184 8.57 5.94 -28.76
CA PHE A 184 8.66 6.96 -29.80
C PHE A 184 9.85 6.74 -30.74
N TYR A 185 11.01 6.36 -30.19
CA TYR A 185 12.18 6.02 -31.01
C TYR A 185 11.86 4.91 -32.02
N LEU A 186 11.26 3.81 -31.56
CA LEU A 186 10.91 2.70 -32.42
C LEU A 186 9.72 3.01 -33.34
N LEU A 187 8.76 3.83 -32.90
CA LEU A 187 7.64 4.27 -33.73
C LEU A 187 8.14 5.06 -34.95
N ILE A 188 9.05 6.01 -34.71
CA ILE A 188 9.67 6.80 -35.77
C ILE A 188 10.46 5.89 -36.72
N ARG A 189 11.32 5.04 -36.17
CA ARG A 189 12.23 4.20 -36.95
C ARG A 189 11.52 3.07 -37.72
N ASP A 190 10.57 2.37 -37.10
CA ASP A 190 9.99 1.14 -37.65
C ASP A 190 8.67 1.36 -38.38
N VAL A 191 7.91 2.42 -38.06
CA VAL A 191 6.59 2.68 -38.65
C VAL A 191 6.60 3.94 -39.52
N ILE A 192 7.01 5.08 -38.96
CA ILE A 192 6.97 6.36 -39.69
C ILE A 192 7.95 6.34 -40.87
N TYR A 193 9.18 5.86 -40.67
CA TYR A 193 10.15 5.73 -41.77
C TYR A 193 9.65 4.83 -42.90
N ALA A 194 9.04 3.68 -42.58
CA ALA A 194 8.49 2.77 -43.58
C ALA A 194 7.32 3.40 -44.36
N TYR A 195 6.46 4.15 -43.66
CA TYR A 195 5.36 4.86 -44.29
C TYR A 195 5.83 5.99 -45.22
N VAL A 196 6.82 6.78 -44.78
CA VAL A 196 7.32 7.94 -45.54
C VAL A 196 8.11 7.49 -46.77
N GLU A 197 9.07 6.58 -46.58
CA GLU A 197 10.03 6.20 -47.61
C GLU A 197 9.49 5.11 -48.55
N LYS A 198 8.83 4.10 -47.98
CA LYS A 198 8.39 2.90 -48.74
C LYS A 198 6.90 2.92 -49.09
N LYS A 199 6.14 3.90 -48.57
CA LYS A 199 4.67 3.98 -48.70
C LYS A 199 3.94 2.73 -48.16
N ASP A 200 4.58 2.01 -47.25
CA ASP A 200 4.02 0.80 -46.62
C ASP A 200 3.15 1.15 -45.40
N GLU A 201 1.87 0.74 -45.41
CA GLU A 201 0.96 0.92 -44.27
C GLU A 201 1.09 -0.22 -43.24
N ILE A 202 2.11 -0.13 -42.37
CA ILE A 202 2.39 -1.15 -41.33
C ILE A 202 1.98 -0.74 -39.91
N SER A 203 0.99 0.15 -39.78
CA SER A 203 0.50 0.68 -38.50
C SER A 203 0.01 -0.41 -37.53
N TYR A 204 -0.47 -1.56 -38.04
CA TYR A 204 -0.87 -2.72 -37.20
C TYR A 204 0.28 -3.26 -36.32
N ARG A 205 1.53 -2.94 -36.63
CA ARG A 205 2.71 -3.35 -35.84
C ARG A 205 2.81 -2.61 -34.51
N ILE A 206 2.19 -1.43 -34.38
CA ILE A 206 2.27 -0.59 -33.18
C ILE A 206 1.79 -1.35 -31.94
N MET A 207 0.66 -2.05 -32.02
CA MET A 207 0.02 -2.64 -30.85
C MET A 207 0.84 -3.78 -30.21
N VAL A 208 1.41 -4.68 -31.02
CA VAL A 208 2.04 -5.91 -30.50
C VAL A 208 3.51 -6.02 -30.87
N SER A 209 3.89 -5.67 -32.11
CA SER A 209 5.28 -5.82 -32.54
C SER A 209 6.19 -4.76 -31.93
N LEU A 210 5.69 -3.53 -31.79
CA LEU A 210 6.43 -2.43 -31.18
C LEU A 210 6.56 -2.63 -29.67
N ALA A 211 5.44 -2.94 -29.01
CA ALA A 211 5.39 -3.30 -27.59
C ALA A 211 6.36 -4.44 -27.27
N ASN A 212 6.40 -5.51 -28.08
CA ASN A 212 7.31 -6.64 -27.86
C ASN A 212 8.80 -6.32 -28.11
N LYS A 213 9.12 -5.16 -28.69
CA LYS A 213 10.49 -4.63 -28.73
C LYS A 213 10.79 -3.74 -27.53
N VAL A 214 9.83 -2.91 -27.10
CA VAL A 214 10.00 -1.99 -25.96
C VAL A 214 10.11 -2.75 -24.65
N PHE A 215 9.22 -3.70 -24.38
CA PHE A 215 9.17 -4.41 -23.10
C PHE A 215 10.47 -5.10 -22.69
N PRO A 216 11.14 -5.91 -23.52
CA PRO A 216 12.41 -6.53 -23.12
C PRO A 216 13.53 -5.50 -22.90
N ILE A 217 13.56 -4.41 -23.68
CA ILE A 217 14.55 -3.34 -23.52
C ILE A 217 14.37 -2.67 -22.15
N VAL A 218 13.14 -2.25 -21.84
CA VAL A 218 12.82 -1.61 -20.55
C VAL A 218 13.07 -2.58 -19.39
N ALA A 219 12.71 -3.86 -19.53
CA ALA A 219 12.99 -4.89 -18.52
C ALA A 219 14.48 -5.01 -18.21
N LEU A 220 15.34 -5.11 -19.24
CA LEU A 220 16.79 -5.25 -19.06
C LEU A 220 17.42 -3.99 -18.47
N ILE A 221 16.98 -2.80 -18.88
CA ILE A 221 17.47 -1.54 -18.31
C ILE A 221 17.05 -1.42 -16.84
N MET A 222 15.78 -1.68 -16.52
CA MET A 222 15.30 -1.64 -15.13
C MET A 222 16.00 -2.67 -14.25
N LEU A 223 16.29 -3.87 -14.77
CA LEU A 223 17.08 -4.88 -14.08
C LEU A 223 18.50 -4.41 -13.84
N SER A 224 19.13 -3.77 -14.84
CA SER A 224 20.47 -3.20 -14.70
C SER A 224 20.50 -2.08 -13.64
N LEU A 225 19.49 -1.20 -13.63
CA LEU A 225 19.34 -0.14 -12.63
C LEU A 225 19.06 -0.67 -11.21
N CYS A 226 18.61 -1.91 -11.05
CA CYS A 226 18.48 -2.56 -9.75
C CYS A 226 19.86 -2.87 -9.13
N TYR A 227 20.82 -3.33 -9.94
CA TYR A 227 22.15 -3.76 -9.48
C TYR A 227 23.20 -2.64 -9.49
N LEU A 228 23.08 -1.69 -10.43
CA LEU A 228 24.01 -0.58 -10.61
C LEU A 228 24.30 0.24 -9.33
N PRO A 229 23.32 0.65 -8.50
CA PRO A 229 23.63 1.43 -7.30
C PRO A 229 24.45 0.64 -6.28
N GLY A 230 24.32 -0.70 -6.26
CA GLY A 230 25.15 -1.57 -5.42
C GLY A 230 26.61 -1.57 -5.86
N ALA A 231 26.88 -1.62 -7.17
CA ALA A 231 28.22 -1.50 -7.71
C ALA A 231 28.83 -0.12 -7.41
N ILE A 232 28.08 0.96 -7.64
CA ILE A 232 28.51 2.33 -7.32
C ILE A 232 28.82 2.46 -5.81
N ALA A 233 27.96 1.92 -4.95
CA ALA A 233 28.16 1.92 -3.50
C ALA A 233 29.45 1.19 -3.10
N ALA A 234 29.75 0.05 -3.71
CA ALA A 234 30.98 -0.71 -3.46
C ALA A 234 32.23 0.10 -3.84
N PHE A 235 32.25 0.73 -5.02
CA PHE A 235 33.35 1.62 -5.43
C PHE A 235 33.52 2.80 -4.46
N LEU A 236 32.42 3.44 -4.04
CA LEU A 236 32.47 4.55 -3.08
C LEU A 236 32.99 4.10 -1.70
N GLN A 237 32.63 2.92 -1.23
CA GLN A 237 33.13 2.37 0.04
C GLN A 237 34.64 2.08 -0.03
N LEU A 238 35.11 1.50 -1.14
CA LEU A 238 36.54 1.24 -1.38
C LEU A 238 37.34 2.55 -1.45
N TYR A 239 36.84 3.54 -2.21
CA TYR A 239 37.48 4.85 -2.34
C TYR A 239 37.58 5.59 -0.99
N ARG A 240 36.56 5.49 -0.14
CA ARG A 240 36.55 6.12 1.19
C ARG A 240 37.34 5.35 2.24
N GLY A 241 37.67 4.08 2.00
CA GLY A 241 38.31 3.21 2.97
C GLY A 241 37.46 2.89 4.22
N THR A 242 36.16 3.22 4.22
CA THR A 242 35.26 2.97 5.36
C THR A 242 33.81 2.80 4.93
N LYS A 243 33.11 1.87 5.59
CA LYS A 243 31.66 1.64 5.40
C LYS A 243 30.78 2.57 6.24
N TYR A 244 31.36 3.29 7.21
CA TYR A 244 30.61 4.09 8.19
C TYR A 244 30.26 5.50 7.69
N SER A 245 30.78 5.89 6.52
CA SER A 245 30.44 7.15 5.88
C SER A 245 29.10 7.05 5.14
N ARG A 246 28.18 7.99 5.39
CA ARG A 246 26.87 8.03 4.73
C ARG A 246 26.98 8.21 3.21
N PHE A 247 26.13 7.52 2.46
CA PHE A 247 26.03 7.73 1.02
C PHE A 247 25.38 9.08 0.69
N PRO A 248 25.66 9.65 -0.49
CA PRO A 248 24.91 10.80 -0.98
C PRO A 248 23.40 10.50 -1.05
N ASN A 249 22.57 11.50 -0.74
CA ASN A 249 21.11 11.34 -0.64
C ASN A 249 20.45 10.74 -1.89
N TRP A 250 20.99 11.00 -3.09
CA TRP A 250 20.47 10.44 -4.34
C TRP A 250 20.70 8.93 -4.44
N LEU A 251 21.87 8.44 -4.00
CA LEU A 251 22.24 7.03 -4.03
C LEU A 251 21.47 6.26 -2.96
N ASP A 252 21.30 6.85 -1.78
CA ASP A 252 20.51 6.28 -0.69
C ASP A 252 19.04 6.06 -1.11
N ARG A 253 18.40 7.09 -1.69
CA ARG A 253 17.04 6.98 -2.24
C ARG A 253 16.94 5.90 -3.33
N TRP A 254 17.93 5.81 -4.21
CA TRP A 254 17.97 4.79 -5.24
C TRP A 254 18.10 3.38 -4.64
N MET A 255 18.99 3.20 -3.66
CA MET A 255 19.23 1.94 -2.96
C MET A 255 17.99 1.37 -2.26
N VAL A 256 17.14 2.24 -1.68
CA VAL A 256 15.87 1.86 -1.05
C VAL A 256 14.86 1.35 -2.09
N SER A 257 14.89 1.90 -3.31
CA SER A 257 13.94 1.55 -4.39
C SER A 257 14.30 0.31 -5.22
N ARG A 258 15.40 -0.40 -4.91
CA ARG A 258 15.90 -1.54 -5.71
C ARG A 258 14.88 -2.66 -5.85
N LYS A 259 14.18 -3.01 -4.76
CA LYS A 259 13.15 -4.05 -4.78
C LYS A 259 12.05 -3.72 -5.80
N GLN A 260 11.60 -2.48 -5.80
CA GLN A 260 10.54 -1.99 -6.66
C GLN A 260 11.02 -1.92 -8.11
N MET A 261 12.26 -1.49 -8.38
CA MET A 261 12.85 -1.54 -9.73
C MET A 261 12.90 -2.98 -10.28
N GLY A 262 13.34 -3.94 -9.45
CA GLY A 262 13.35 -5.35 -9.83
C GLY A 262 11.95 -5.92 -10.11
N LEU A 263 10.95 -5.56 -9.30
CA LEU A 263 9.56 -5.97 -9.53
C LEU A 263 8.98 -5.38 -10.82
N VAL A 264 9.26 -4.11 -11.11
CA VAL A 264 8.86 -3.48 -12.38
C VAL A 264 9.55 -4.15 -13.57
N ALA A 265 10.86 -4.44 -13.47
CA ALA A 265 11.60 -5.18 -14.49
C ALA A 265 10.99 -6.55 -14.77
N LEU A 266 10.62 -7.30 -13.72
CA LEU A 266 9.94 -8.58 -13.82
C LEU A 266 8.58 -8.45 -14.53
N GLY A 267 7.81 -7.40 -14.21
CA GLY A 267 6.54 -7.11 -14.89
C GLY A 267 6.71 -6.91 -16.40
N PHE A 268 7.70 -6.12 -16.82
CA PHE A 268 8.02 -5.95 -18.24
C PHE A 268 8.54 -7.23 -18.91
N ALA A 269 9.35 -8.03 -18.21
CA ALA A 269 9.81 -9.32 -18.71
C ALA A 269 8.63 -10.29 -18.92
N PHE A 270 7.67 -10.32 -17.99
CA PHE A 270 6.45 -11.11 -18.14
C PHE A 270 5.60 -10.64 -19.33
N LEU A 271 5.46 -9.33 -19.52
CA LEU A 271 4.80 -8.77 -20.72
C LEU A 271 5.53 -9.15 -22.01
N HIS A 272 6.86 -9.14 -22.03
CA HIS A 272 7.63 -9.61 -23.19
C HIS A 272 7.37 -11.10 -23.50
N VAL A 273 7.39 -11.96 -22.47
CA VAL A 273 7.15 -13.40 -22.62
C VAL A 273 5.74 -13.66 -23.17
N THR A 274 4.71 -13.04 -22.57
CA THR A 274 3.32 -13.18 -23.03
C THR A 274 3.14 -12.70 -24.46
N TYR A 275 3.69 -11.53 -24.81
CA TYR A 275 3.59 -11.00 -26.19
C TYR A 275 4.33 -11.88 -27.20
N THR A 276 5.44 -12.49 -26.78
CA THR A 276 6.20 -13.43 -27.61
C THR A 276 5.43 -14.73 -27.86
N PHE A 277 4.77 -15.28 -26.85
CA PHE A 277 3.94 -16.48 -27.02
C PHE A 277 2.69 -16.26 -27.89
N ILE A 278 2.17 -15.04 -27.95
CA ILE A 278 1.02 -14.71 -28.81
C ILE A 278 1.43 -14.56 -30.29
N ILE A 279 2.73 -14.41 -30.61
CA ILE A 279 3.23 -14.20 -31.98
C ILE A 279 2.65 -15.20 -33.00
N PRO A 280 2.68 -16.53 -32.78
CA PRO A 280 2.22 -17.51 -33.78
C PRO A 280 0.71 -17.44 -34.06
N ILE A 281 -0.08 -16.91 -33.12
CA ILE A 281 -1.54 -16.80 -33.24
C ILE A 281 -1.92 -15.60 -34.12
N ARG A 282 -1.03 -14.60 -34.25
CA ARG A 282 -1.33 -13.35 -34.94
C ARG A 282 -1.54 -13.56 -36.44
N TYR A 283 -2.64 -13.02 -36.95
CA TYR A 283 -2.99 -13.05 -38.37
C TYR A 283 -1.83 -12.62 -39.28
N ALA A 284 -1.19 -11.48 -38.98
CA ALA A 284 -0.09 -10.96 -39.79
C ALA A 284 1.13 -11.92 -39.88
N VAL A 285 1.40 -12.69 -38.82
CA VAL A 285 2.50 -13.66 -38.81
C VAL A 285 2.09 -14.92 -39.57
N ARG A 286 0.88 -15.42 -39.32
CA ARG A 286 0.32 -16.59 -40.03
C ARG A 286 0.24 -16.34 -41.54
N HIS A 287 -0.32 -15.20 -41.94
CA HIS A 287 -0.42 -14.82 -43.35
C HIS A 287 0.95 -14.72 -44.00
N LYS A 288 1.93 -14.08 -43.36
CA LYS A 288 3.29 -13.97 -43.91
C LYS A 288 3.99 -15.32 -44.04
N LEU A 289 3.76 -16.24 -43.10
CA LEU A 289 4.29 -17.61 -43.18
C LEU A 289 3.66 -18.37 -44.35
N ILE A 290 2.34 -18.30 -44.50
CA ILE A 290 1.61 -18.93 -45.61
C ILE A 290 2.08 -18.38 -46.95
N SER A 291 2.16 -17.05 -47.10
CA SER A 291 2.64 -16.43 -48.35
C SER A 291 4.04 -16.91 -48.72
N ARG A 292 4.99 -16.97 -47.75
CA ARG A 292 6.33 -17.51 -48.01
C ARG A 292 6.34 -18.95 -48.47
N VAL A 293 5.51 -19.80 -47.85
CA VAL A 293 5.40 -21.21 -48.25
C VAL A 293 4.82 -21.33 -49.65
N VAL A 294 3.84 -20.50 -50.01
CA VAL A 294 3.29 -20.46 -51.38
C VAL A 294 4.38 -20.03 -52.38
N ASP A 295 5.10 -18.94 -52.09
CA ASP A 295 6.17 -18.42 -52.93
C ASP A 295 7.33 -19.44 -53.12
N GLU A 296 7.59 -20.31 -52.14
CA GLU A 296 8.59 -21.37 -52.20
C GLU A 296 8.13 -22.61 -53.00
N VAL A 297 6.81 -22.83 -53.13
CA VAL A 297 6.23 -23.99 -53.84
C VAL A 297 5.89 -23.65 -55.29
N GLU A 298 5.57 -22.39 -55.60
CA GLU A 298 5.33 -21.89 -56.96
C GLU A 298 6.51 -21.94 -57.96
N PRO A 299 7.81 -22.04 -57.60
CA PRO A 299 8.90 -22.14 -58.58
C PRO A 299 9.01 -23.53 -59.24
N TYR A 300 8.17 -24.50 -58.87
CA TYR A 300 8.01 -25.75 -59.63
C TYR A 300 6.78 -25.63 -60.55
N PRO A 301 6.93 -25.10 -61.78
CA PRO A 301 5.84 -25.22 -62.74
C PRO A 301 5.52 -26.71 -62.91
N LEU A 302 4.25 -27.03 -63.03
CA LEU A 302 3.67 -28.34 -63.40
C LEU A 302 4.19 -28.90 -64.75
N GLN A 303 5.33 -28.43 -65.26
CA GLN A 303 5.99 -28.86 -66.49
C GLN A 303 6.53 -30.30 -66.40
N CYS A 304 6.85 -30.81 -65.20
CA CYS A 304 7.35 -32.18 -65.06
C CYS A 304 6.27 -33.27 -65.12
N PHE A 305 4.98 -32.93 -65.04
CA PHE A 305 3.89 -33.92 -65.10
C PHE A 305 3.33 -34.16 -66.50
N PHE A 306 3.64 -33.30 -67.48
CA PHE A 306 3.13 -33.42 -68.86
C PHE A 306 4.12 -33.99 -69.88
N ASN A 307 5.34 -34.35 -69.48
CA ASN A 307 6.35 -34.98 -70.35
C ASN A 307 6.49 -36.51 -70.14
N LEU A 308 5.47 -37.17 -69.58
CA LEU A 308 5.50 -38.60 -69.27
C LEU A 308 4.22 -39.37 -69.70
N VAL A 309 3.53 -38.85 -70.72
CA VAL A 309 2.50 -39.57 -71.50
C VAL A 309 2.82 -39.39 -72.97
#